data_AF-A0A1A8NZQ6-F1
#
_entry.id   AF-A0A1A8NZQ6-F1
#
_cell.length_a   1.000
_cell.length_b   1.000
_cell.length_c   1.000
_cell.angle_alpha   90.00
_cell.angle_beta   90.00
_cell.angle_gamma   90.00
#
_symmetry.space_group_name_H-M   'P 1'
#
loop_
_entity.id
_entity.type
_entity.pdbx_description
1 polymer ?
#
loop_
_entity_poly.entity_id
_entity_poly.type
_entity_poly.pdbx_seq_one_letter_code
_entity_poly.pdbx_strand_id
1 'polypeptide(L)' 'MGPTSLDKIRTLQRNPANIRNLCILAHVDHGKTTLADCLVASNGIISSRLAGKLRYLDSREDEQ' A
#
# COMPACT_ATOMS: atom_id res chain seq x y z
N MET A 1 -12.44 -11.17 -0.81
CA MET A 1 -12.94 -9.79 -0.87
C MET A 1 -12.52 -9.23 -2.23
N GLY A 2 -13.46 -8.93 -3.12
CA GLY A 2 -13.14 -8.43 -4.46
C GLY A 2 -12.59 -7.00 -4.44
N PRO A 3 -12.04 -6.51 -5.56
CA PRO A 3 -11.47 -5.16 -5.64
C PRO A 3 -12.54 -4.11 -5.28
N THR A 4 -12.22 -3.23 -4.35
CA THR A 4 -13.09 -2.14 -3.92
C THR A 4 -13.38 -1.25 -5.13
N SER A 5 -14.65 -1.10 -5.52
CA SER A 5 -15.02 -0.24 -6.65
C SER A 5 -14.64 1.22 -6.40
N LEU A 6 -14.32 1.94 -7.48
CA LEU A 6 -13.96 3.37 -7.40
C LEU A 6 -15.09 4.20 -6.76
N ASP A 7 -16.34 3.87 -7.02
CA ASP A 7 -17.50 4.56 -6.43
C ASP A 7 -17.60 4.36 -4.92
N LYS A 8 -17.22 3.17 -4.42
CA LYS A 8 -17.16 2.89 -2.99
C LYS A 8 -16.05 3.71 -2.33
N ILE A 9 -14.87 3.81 -2.96
CA ILE A 9 -13.76 4.64 -2.46
C ILE A 9 -14.17 6.11 -2.39
N ARG A 10 -14.78 6.65 -3.46
CA ARG A 10 -15.30 8.03 -3.50
C ARG A 10 -16.30 8.32 -2.39
N THR A 11 -17.17 7.36 -2.09
CA THR A 11 -18.15 7.50 -1.00
C THR A 11 -17.48 7.53 0.37
N LEU A 12 -16.50 6.65 0.61
CA LEU A 12 -15.73 6.61 1.86
C LEU A 12 -14.88 7.88 2.07
N GLN A 13 -14.37 8.47 0.99
CA GLN A 13 -13.57 9.70 1.04
C GLN A 13 -14.36 10.97 1.39
N ARG A 14 -15.71 10.94 1.37
CA ARG A 14 -16.54 12.12 1.68
C ARG A 14 -16.39 12.62 3.12
N ASN A 15 -16.00 11.76 4.06
CA ASN A 15 -15.80 12.13 5.45
C ASN A 15 -14.30 12.06 5.80
N PRO A 16 -13.60 13.22 5.93
CA PRO A 16 -12.18 13.26 6.28
C PRO A 16 -11.83 12.56 7.60
N ALA A 17 -12.78 12.45 8.55
CA ALA A 17 -12.54 11.76 9.82
C ALA A 17 -12.21 10.26 9.65
N ASN A 18 -12.56 9.67 8.50
CA ASN A 18 -12.27 8.29 8.14
C ASN A 18 -10.93 8.11 7.41
N ILE A 19 -10.23 9.21 7.08
CA ILE A 19 -8.98 9.18 6.31
C ILE A 19 -7.80 9.35 7.25
N ARG A 20 -6.81 8.46 7.15
CA ARG A 20 -5.55 8.53 7.90
C ARG A 20 -4.39 8.53 6.93
N ASN A 21 -3.71 9.68 6.83
CA ASN A 21 -2.47 9.80 6.08
C ASN A 21 -1.34 9.20 6.94
N LEU A 22 -0.74 8.10 6.46
CA LEU A 22 0.36 7.41 7.11
C LEU A 22 1.65 7.67 6.30
N CYS A 23 2.78 7.78 6.99
CA CYS A 23 4.11 7.73 6.39
C CYS A 23 4.92 6.60 7.03
N ILE A 24 5.58 5.78 6.22
CA ILE A 24 6.48 4.73 6.69
C ILE A 24 7.91 5.27 6.58
N LEU A 25 8.55 5.48 7.72
CA LEU A 25 9.95 5.91 7.82
C LEU A 25 10.78 4.78 8.41
N ALA A 26 11.89 4.46 7.78
CA ALA A 26 12.84 3.48 8.29
C ALA A 26 14.26 3.82 7.82
N HIS A 27 15.25 3.27 8.52
CA HIS A 27 16.63 3.29 8.07
C HIS A 27 16.78 2.50 6.75
N VAL A 28 17.88 2.74 6.03
CA VAL A 28 18.22 1.99 4.81
C VAL A 28 18.27 0.49 5.16
N ASP A 29 17.74 -0.36 4.26
CA ASP A 29 17.66 -1.82 4.42
C ASP A 29 16.82 -2.34 5.60
N HIS A 30 16.04 -1.51 6.28
CA HIS A 30 15.15 -1.93 7.38
C HIS A 30 13.74 -2.33 6.92
N GLY A 31 13.58 -2.80 5.69
CA GLY A 31 12.33 -3.41 5.23
C GLY A 31 11.13 -2.46 5.07
N LYS A 32 11.36 -1.16 4.89
CA LYS A 32 10.31 -0.15 4.58
C LYS A 32 9.39 -0.61 3.45
N THR A 33 9.99 -1.01 2.33
CA THR A 33 9.27 -1.47 1.13
C THR A 33 8.53 -2.77 1.39
N THR A 34 9.15 -3.70 2.12
CA THR A 34 8.50 -4.96 2.53
C THR A 34 7.25 -4.72 3.38
N LEU A 35 7.32 -3.78 4.33
CA LEU A 35 6.17 -3.43 5.17
C LEU A 35 5.04 -2.80 4.34
N ALA A 36 5.37 -1.88 3.43
CA ALA A 36 4.40 -1.28 2.52
C ALA A 36 3.69 -2.34 1.66
N ASP A 37 4.44 -3.24 1.03
CA ASP A 37 3.89 -4.30 0.20
C ASP A 37 2.97 -5.25 0.99
N CYS A 38 3.34 -5.59 2.22
CA CYS A 38 2.49 -6.41 3.10
C CYS A 38 1.15 -5.73 3.40
N LEU A 39 1.13 -4.40 3.61
CA LEU A 39 -0.12 -3.66 3.83
C LEU A 39 -1.00 -3.64 2.58
N VAL A 40 -0.41 -3.41 1.40
CA VAL A 40 -1.13 -3.43 0.12
C VAL A 40 -1.69 -4.83 -0.16
N ALA A 41 -0.92 -5.88 0.12
CA ALA A 41 -1.34 -7.27 -0.05
C ALA A 41 -2.45 -7.67 0.93
N SER A 42 -2.37 -7.25 2.20
CA SER A 42 -3.41 -7.51 3.21
C SER A 42 -4.76 -6.87 2.84
N ASN A 43 -4.76 -5.79 2.07
CA ASN A 43 -5.98 -5.14 1.56
C ASN A 43 -6.49 -5.77 0.25
N GLY A 44 -5.85 -6.83 -0.24
CA GLY A 44 -6.23 -7.54 -1.46
C GLY A 44 -5.96 -6.77 -2.75
N ILE A 45 -5.12 -5.74 -2.71
CA ILE A 45 -4.74 -4.93 -3.88
C ILE A 45 -3.70 -5.68 -4.73
N ILE A 46 -2.77 -6.38 -4.08
CA ILE A 46 -1.80 -7.29 -4.71
C ILE A 46 -1.88 -8.68 -4.07
N SER A 47 -1.40 -9.71 -4.77
CA SER A 47 -1.28 -11.05 -4.18
C SER A 47 -0.26 -11.06 -3.04
N SER A 48 -0.55 -11.74 -1.94
CA SER A 48 0.40 -11.95 -0.83
C SER A 48 1.70 -12.61 -1.28
N ARG A 49 1.68 -13.42 -2.34
CA ARG A 49 2.89 -14.02 -2.93
C ARG A 49 3.82 -13.02 -3.61
N LEU A 50 3.28 -11.87 -4.03
CA LEU A 50 4.01 -10.79 -4.69
C LEU A 50 4.53 -9.74 -3.69
N ALA A 51 4.06 -9.78 -2.44
CA ALA A 51 4.51 -8.84 -1.41
C ALA A 51 6.02 -8.95 -1.17
N GLY A 52 6.71 -7.81 -1.14
CA GLY A 52 8.16 -7.68 -0.95
C GLY A 52 8.99 -7.93 -2.21
N LYS A 53 8.40 -8.49 -3.28
CA LYS A 53 9.06 -8.69 -4.58
C LYS A 53 8.64 -7.66 -5.60
N LEU A 54 7.38 -7.23 -5.56
CA LEU A 54 6.85 -6.23 -6.48
C LEU A 54 7.38 -4.84 -6.16
N ARG A 55 7.62 -4.54 -4.87
CA ARG A 55 8.02 -3.21 -4.38
C ARG A 55 7.07 -2.14 -4.91
N TYR A 56 5.78 -2.33 -4.65
CA TYR A 56 4.67 -1.66 -5.33
C TYR A 56 4.71 -0.13 -5.24
N LEU A 57 5.30 0.42 -4.18
CA LEU A 57 5.40 1.86 -3.95
C LEU A 57 6.74 2.46 -4.38
N ASP A 58 7.73 1.65 -4.74
CA ASP A 58 9.02 2.14 -5.19
C ASP A 58 8.84 2.66 -6.63
N SER A 59 9.00 3.97 -6.81
CA SER A 59 8.71 4.67 -8.07
C SER A 59 9.96 4.98 -8.88
N ARG A 60 11.14 4.71 -8.31
CA ARG A 60 12.44 4.97 -8.91
C ARG A 60 13.15 3.66 -9.20
N GLU A 61 13.85 3.59 -10.32
CA GLU A 61 14.57 2.37 -10.73
C GLU A 61 15.68 1.96 -9.75
N ASP A 62 16.30 2.91 -9.05
CA ASP A 62 17.35 2.63 -8.07
C ASP A 62 16.82 2.10 -6.73
N GLU A 63 15.52 2.23 -6.48
CA GLU A 63 14.83 1.68 -5.31
C GLU A 63 14.24 0.28 -5.58
N GLN A 64 14.14 -0.13 -6.87
CA GLN A 64 13.51 -1.38 -7.31
C GLN A 64 14.36 -2.64 -7.07
#